data_AF-A0A521CGC3-F1
#
_entry.id   AF-A0A521CGC3-F1
#
_cell.length_a   1.000
_cell.length_b   1.000
_cell.length_c   1.000
_cell.angle_alpha   90.00
_cell.angle_beta   90.00
_cell.angle_gamma   90.00
#
_symmetry.space_group_name_H-M   'P 1'
#
loop_
_entity.id
_entity.type
_entity.pdbx_description
1 polymer ?
#
loop_
_entity_poly.entity_id
_entity_poly.type
_entity_poly.pdbx_seq_one_letter_code
_entity_poly.pdbx_strand_id
1 'polypeptide(L)'
;MGLRYSIIISLSSIITCSSTLYAQNKKDTVPYQYTVKAGDNLKNIAEAFGHPNSWEKIYEANADRVDTSYTIYIGQKLTIPALIVTRRDSSLVENRNRLKKRKKREPQSPAENSSQGKAGNKKLSEFREAFKKVVAQEQQTGTDQEKTSSPQRSTISINGMVLDETRSKMGIDFYNLFYRHWEPPSGASNFMITISEQPTPSRGTMITIHIDNEKVFQNRLQPKYAYTEKMARQAVVICYRTLLRQRSSSNSLSGY
;
A
#
# COMPACT_ATOMS: atom_id res chain seq x y z
N MET A 1 -42.90 -63.17 -30.59
CA MET A 1 -42.95 -62.26 -31.76
C MET A 1 -43.15 -60.86 -31.18
N GLY A 2 -42.34 -59.82 -31.45
CA GLY A 2 -42.04 -59.25 -32.76
C GLY A 2 -43.30 -58.53 -33.26
N LEU A 3 -43.38 -57.23 -33.54
CA LEU A 3 -42.44 -56.26 -34.17
C LEU A 3 -42.93 -54.82 -33.79
N ARG A 4 -42.10 -53.85 -33.36
CA ARG A 4 -41.25 -52.86 -34.09
C ARG A 4 -41.96 -51.58 -34.65
N TYR A 5 -41.54 -50.42 -34.12
CA TYR A 5 -41.52 -49.04 -34.72
C TYR A 5 -42.88 -48.41 -35.10
N SER A 6 -43.11 -47.08 -35.17
CA SER A 6 -42.38 -45.84 -34.77
C SER A 6 -43.36 -44.64 -34.83
N ILE A 7 -42.87 -43.42 -34.48
CA ILE A 7 -43.35 -42.06 -34.84
C ILE A 7 -43.79 -41.16 -33.66
N ILE A 8 -43.45 -39.88 -33.81
CA ILE A 8 -43.29 -38.79 -32.83
C ILE A 8 -44.51 -37.86 -32.81
N ILE A 9 -44.98 -37.43 -31.62
CA ILE A 9 -45.64 -36.11 -31.43
C ILE A 9 -45.16 -35.50 -30.10
N SER A 10 -45.22 -34.16 -30.00
CA SER A 10 -44.48 -33.29 -29.08
C SER A 10 -45.29 -32.73 -27.89
N LEU A 11 -44.56 -32.35 -26.83
CA LEU A 11 -44.88 -31.33 -25.79
C LEU A 11 -46.18 -31.43 -24.98
N SER A 12 -46.04 -31.76 -23.69
CA SER A 12 -46.70 -31.00 -22.61
C SER A 12 -45.85 -30.96 -21.33
N SER A 13 -45.68 -29.75 -20.78
CA SER A 13 -45.20 -29.50 -19.41
C SER A 13 -46.15 -30.20 -18.40
N ILE A 14 -45.78 -30.51 -17.15
CA ILE A 14 -45.18 -29.63 -16.13
C ILE A 14 -44.34 -30.47 -15.17
N ILE A 15 -43.13 -29.99 -14.83
CA ILE A 15 -42.34 -30.52 -13.70
C ILE A 15 -42.84 -29.83 -12.42
N THR A 16 -43.52 -30.55 -11.54
CA THR A 16 -43.86 -30.10 -10.19
C THR A 16 -42.61 -30.14 -9.30
N CYS A 17 -41.83 -29.06 -9.32
CA CYS A 17 -40.68 -28.90 -8.42
C CYS A 17 -41.13 -28.68 -6.96
N SER A 18 -41.12 -29.74 -6.15
CA SER A 18 -41.15 -29.65 -4.69
C SER A 18 -39.73 -29.58 -4.11
N SER A 19 -38.96 -28.55 -4.46
CA SER A 19 -37.67 -28.26 -3.81
C SER A 19 -37.88 -27.27 -2.66
N THR A 20 -37.96 -27.82 -1.45
CA THR A 20 -38.23 -27.14 -0.18
C THR A 20 -37.31 -25.94 0.10
N LEU A 21 -37.89 -24.90 0.72
CA LEU A 21 -37.26 -23.76 1.39
C LEU A 21 -35.73 -23.86 1.65
N TYR A 22 -34.95 -22.93 1.09
CA TYR A 22 -33.79 -22.32 1.77
C TYR A 22 -33.36 -21.00 1.10
N ALA A 23 -32.53 -20.22 1.80
CA ALA A 23 -31.75 -19.06 1.32
C ALA A 23 -32.47 -17.72 1.01
N GLN A 24 -32.59 -16.94 2.09
CA GLN A 24 -32.62 -15.47 2.19
C GLN A 24 -32.42 -14.60 0.92
N ASN A 25 -33.38 -13.70 0.70
CA ASN A 25 -33.18 -12.29 0.34
C ASN A 25 -32.14 -11.98 -0.78
N LYS A 26 -32.35 -12.55 -1.98
CA LYS A 26 -31.66 -12.10 -3.21
C LYS A 26 -32.08 -10.67 -3.54
N LYS A 27 -31.29 -9.68 -3.12
CA LYS A 27 -31.31 -8.35 -3.76
C LYS A 27 -30.84 -8.50 -5.20
N ASP A 28 -31.64 -8.03 -6.15
CA ASP A 28 -31.30 -8.04 -7.57
C ASP A 28 -29.98 -7.31 -7.81
N THR A 29 -28.99 -8.10 -8.24
CA THR A 29 -27.55 -7.79 -8.22
C THR A 29 -27.02 -7.83 -9.66
N VAL A 30 -27.48 -6.90 -10.50
CA VAL A 30 -27.02 -6.79 -11.89
C VAL A 30 -25.58 -6.25 -11.96
N PRO A 31 -24.61 -6.99 -12.51
CA PRO A 31 -23.23 -6.52 -12.61
C PRO A 31 -23.12 -5.32 -13.56
N TYR A 32 -22.38 -4.29 -13.17
CA TYR A 32 -22.25 -3.06 -13.94
C TYR A 32 -20.98 -3.10 -14.80
N GLN A 33 -21.08 -2.78 -16.10
CA GLN A 33 -19.89 -2.69 -16.97
C GLN A 33 -19.31 -1.26 -16.98
N TYR A 34 -18.04 -1.14 -16.63
CA TYR A 34 -17.28 0.12 -16.64
C TYR A 34 -16.18 0.11 -17.68
N THR A 35 -16.04 1.20 -18.44
CA THR A 35 -14.91 1.40 -19.36
C THR A 35 -13.86 2.29 -18.71
N VAL A 36 -12.65 1.74 -18.51
CA VAL A 36 -11.50 2.41 -17.87
C VAL A 36 -11.06 3.64 -18.66
N LYS A 37 -10.77 4.74 -17.96
CA LYS A 37 -10.33 6.02 -18.52
C LYS A 37 -8.88 6.33 -18.14
N ALA A 38 -8.28 7.30 -18.82
CA ALA A 38 -6.93 7.75 -18.54
C ALA A 38 -6.80 8.28 -17.09
N GLY A 39 -5.90 7.66 -16.31
CA GLY A 39 -5.65 8.00 -14.90
C GLY A 39 -6.51 7.25 -13.89
N ASP A 40 -7.38 6.33 -14.32
CA ASP A 40 -8.09 5.45 -13.40
C ASP A 40 -7.18 4.36 -12.84
N ASN A 41 -7.47 3.92 -11.61
CA ASN A 41 -6.89 2.72 -11.01
C ASN A 41 -8.02 1.95 -10.29
N LEU A 42 -7.80 0.67 -9.96
CA LEU A 42 -8.84 -0.19 -9.36
C LEU A 42 -9.40 0.37 -8.03
N LYS A 43 -8.59 1.11 -7.24
CA LYS A 43 -9.02 1.72 -5.97
C LYS A 43 -9.92 2.94 -6.18
N ASN A 44 -9.54 3.83 -7.10
CA ASN A 44 -10.33 4.99 -7.49
C ASN A 44 -11.67 4.58 -8.13
N ILE A 45 -11.67 3.47 -8.89
CA ILE A 45 -12.91 2.87 -9.42
C ILE A 45 -13.76 2.29 -8.27
N ALA A 46 -13.17 1.53 -7.34
CA ALA A 46 -13.88 1.00 -6.18
C ALA A 46 -14.51 2.09 -5.30
N GLU A 47 -13.77 3.18 -5.06
CA GLU A 47 -14.24 4.38 -4.36
C GLU A 47 -15.37 5.10 -5.13
N ALA A 48 -15.33 5.10 -6.47
CA ALA A 48 -16.38 5.72 -7.29
C ALA A 48 -17.71 4.95 -7.29
N PHE A 49 -17.69 3.63 -7.03
CA PHE A 49 -18.89 2.77 -6.99
C PHE A 49 -19.34 2.36 -5.58
N GLY A 50 -18.47 2.51 -4.57
CA GLY A 50 -18.72 2.10 -3.20
C GLY A 50 -17.60 2.51 -2.26
N HIS A 51 -16.77 1.57 -1.80
CA HIS A 51 -15.68 1.82 -0.87
C HIS A 51 -14.30 1.55 -1.49
N PRO A 52 -13.26 2.34 -1.15
CA PRO A 52 -11.91 2.20 -1.71
C PRO A 52 -11.29 0.81 -1.44
N ASN A 53 -11.65 0.16 -0.33
CA ASN A 53 -11.18 -1.19 0.01
C ASN A 53 -11.85 -2.32 -0.80
N SER A 54 -12.83 -2.02 -1.66
CA SER A 54 -13.53 -3.03 -2.48
C SER A 54 -12.80 -3.38 -3.78
N TRP A 55 -11.61 -2.83 -4.01
CA TRP A 55 -10.81 -3.01 -5.23
C TRP A 55 -10.43 -4.48 -5.51
N GLU A 56 -10.18 -5.27 -4.47
CA GLU A 56 -9.87 -6.71 -4.57
C GLU A 56 -11.02 -7.48 -5.24
N LYS A 57 -12.26 -7.21 -4.82
CA LYS A 57 -13.46 -7.85 -5.38
C LYS A 57 -13.73 -7.45 -6.83
N ILE A 58 -13.31 -6.26 -7.25
CA ILE A 58 -13.34 -5.85 -8.67
C ILE A 58 -12.29 -6.63 -9.45
N TYR A 59 -11.09 -6.81 -8.90
CA TYR A 59 -10.03 -7.59 -9.53
C TYR A 59 -10.43 -9.06 -9.69
N GLU A 60 -10.92 -9.71 -8.63
CA GLU A 60 -11.41 -11.10 -8.65
C GLU A 60 -12.48 -11.33 -9.73
N ALA A 61 -13.47 -10.44 -9.81
CA ALA A 61 -14.55 -10.50 -10.80
C ALA A 61 -14.11 -10.21 -12.25
N ASN A 62 -12.84 -9.86 -12.46
CA ASN A 62 -12.22 -9.64 -13.77
C ASN A 62 -10.90 -10.39 -13.91
N ALA A 63 -10.62 -11.40 -13.08
CA ALA A 63 -9.38 -12.19 -13.17
C ALA A 63 -9.27 -12.97 -14.50
N ASP A 64 -10.38 -13.12 -15.23
CA ASP A 64 -10.46 -13.62 -16.60
C ASP A 64 -10.03 -12.60 -17.68
N ARG A 65 -9.95 -11.31 -17.33
CA ARG A 65 -9.70 -10.17 -18.25
C ARG A 65 -8.55 -9.26 -17.83
N VAL A 66 -8.01 -9.41 -16.62
CA VAL A 66 -6.95 -8.57 -16.05
C VAL A 66 -5.78 -9.46 -15.67
N ASP A 67 -4.58 -9.12 -16.16
CA ASP A 67 -3.35 -9.84 -15.83
C ASP A 67 -2.98 -9.67 -14.34
N THR A 68 -2.28 -10.68 -13.82
CA THR A 68 -1.68 -10.80 -12.48
C THR A 68 -0.86 -9.61 -12.01
N SER A 69 -0.50 -8.68 -12.91
CA SER A 69 0.21 -7.44 -12.61
C SER A 69 -0.69 -6.31 -12.07
N TYR A 70 -1.96 -6.56 -11.75
CA TYR A 70 -2.96 -5.58 -11.27
C TYR A 70 -3.14 -4.34 -12.18
N THR A 71 -2.67 -4.43 -13.42
CA THR A 71 -2.60 -3.30 -14.35
C THR A 71 -3.82 -3.31 -15.25
N ILE A 72 -4.55 -2.19 -15.28
CA ILE A 72 -5.70 -1.98 -16.15
C ILE A 72 -5.36 -0.94 -17.23
N TYR A 73 -5.87 -1.16 -18.44
CA TYR A 73 -5.58 -0.32 -19.61
C TYR A 73 -6.77 0.56 -19.98
N ILE A 74 -6.49 1.71 -20.58
CA ILE A 74 -7.51 2.66 -21.02
C ILE A 74 -8.38 2.01 -22.10
N GLY A 75 -9.70 2.12 -21.97
CA GLY A 75 -10.68 1.48 -22.87
C GLY A 75 -11.04 0.03 -22.50
N GLN A 76 -10.35 -0.59 -21.52
CA GLN A 76 -10.69 -1.92 -21.02
C GLN A 76 -12.07 -1.90 -20.35
N LYS A 77 -12.88 -2.94 -20.62
CA LYS A 77 -14.18 -3.14 -19.98
C LYS A 77 -14.01 -4.00 -18.74
N LEU A 78 -14.43 -3.49 -17.58
CA LEU A 78 -14.43 -4.16 -16.29
C LEU A 78 -15.86 -4.40 -15.80
N THR A 79 -16.09 -5.60 -15.30
CA THR A 79 -17.31 -6.03 -14.60
C THR A 79 -17.21 -5.61 -13.14
N ILE A 80 -18.02 -4.66 -12.70
CA ILE A 80 -18.10 -4.23 -11.29
C ILE A 80 -19.19 -5.06 -10.60
N PRO A 81 -18.86 -5.89 -9.59
CA PRO A 81 -19.85 -6.65 -8.85
C PRO A 81 -20.87 -5.75 -8.18
N ALA A 82 -22.15 -6.10 -8.30
CA ALA A 82 -23.25 -5.38 -7.66
C ALA A 82 -23.21 -5.42 -6.11
N LEU A 83 -22.36 -6.29 -5.53
CA LEU A 83 -22.00 -6.29 -4.10
C LEU A 83 -21.25 -5.02 -3.66
N ILE A 84 -20.66 -4.28 -4.61
CA ILE A 84 -19.87 -3.05 -4.37
C ILE A 84 -20.71 -1.81 -4.66
N VAL A 85 -21.57 -1.89 -5.70
CA VAL A 85 -22.42 -0.79 -6.17
C VAL A 85 -23.44 -0.42 -5.10
N THR A 86 -23.07 0.57 -4.28
CA THR A 86 -23.93 1.04 -3.19
C THR A 86 -25.03 1.92 -3.78
N ARG A 87 -26.30 1.49 -3.68
CA ARG A 87 -27.48 2.24 -4.17
C ARG A 87 -27.72 3.52 -3.35
N ARG A 88 -26.85 4.53 -3.50
CA ARG A 88 -27.08 5.88 -2.94
C ARG A 88 -26.91 7.01 -3.96
N ASP A 89 -26.05 6.86 -4.98
CA ASP A 89 -25.64 8.00 -5.84
C ASP A 89 -25.53 7.70 -7.35
N SER A 90 -26.52 7.02 -7.93
CA SER A 90 -26.66 6.91 -9.40
C SER A 90 -26.71 8.28 -10.10
N SER A 91 -27.06 9.34 -9.37
CA SER A 91 -27.18 10.73 -9.82
C SER A 91 -25.89 11.56 -9.78
N LEU A 92 -24.85 11.16 -9.03
CA LEU A 92 -23.62 11.97 -8.91
C LEU A 92 -22.60 11.73 -10.04
N VAL A 93 -22.65 10.58 -10.70
CA VAL A 93 -21.75 10.25 -11.82
C VAL A 93 -21.96 11.20 -13.01
N GLU A 94 -23.20 11.61 -13.25
CA GLU A 94 -23.61 12.59 -14.28
C GLU A 94 -22.98 13.98 -14.06
N ASN A 95 -22.91 14.42 -12.80
CA ASN A 95 -22.56 15.79 -12.44
C ASN A 95 -21.06 16.11 -12.54
N ARG A 96 -20.17 15.12 -12.37
CA ARG A 96 -18.70 15.32 -12.54
C ARG A 96 -18.33 15.72 -13.98
N ASN A 97 -19.06 15.23 -14.99
CA ASN A 97 -18.81 15.58 -16.39
C ASN A 97 -19.14 17.05 -16.68
N ARG A 98 -20.16 17.61 -16.01
CA ARG A 98 -20.52 19.05 -16.12
C ARG A 98 -19.43 19.95 -15.53
N LEU A 99 -18.83 19.57 -14.40
CA LEU A 99 -17.75 20.33 -13.75
C LEU A 99 -16.46 20.37 -14.59
N LYS A 100 -16.06 19.25 -15.23
CA LYS A 100 -14.90 19.26 -16.14
C LYS A 100 -15.16 20.08 -17.42
N LYS A 101 -16.39 20.09 -17.96
CA LYS A 101 -16.75 20.90 -19.14
C LYS A 101 -16.71 22.42 -18.88
N ARG A 102 -16.94 22.86 -17.64
CA ARG A 102 -16.83 24.29 -17.24
C ARG A 102 -15.39 24.80 -17.17
N LYS A 103 -14.39 23.91 -17.01
CA LYS A 103 -12.96 24.28 -16.87
C LYS A 103 -12.18 24.39 -18.19
N LYS A 104 -12.83 24.17 -19.34
CA LYS A 104 -12.23 24.23 -20.70
C LYS A 104 -12.89 25.29 -21.59
N ARG A 105 -13.08 26.49 -21.03
CA ARG A 105 -13.42 27.73 -21.76
C ARG A 105 -12.65 28.87 -21.11
N GLU A 106 -11.56 29.30 -21.74
CA GLU A 106 -11.01 30.63 -21.49
C GLU A 106 -12.02 31.67 -21.99
N PRO A 107 -12.05 32.84 -21.34
CA PRO A 107 -11.52 34.01 -22.04
C PRO A 107 -10.63 34.92 -21.16
N GLN A 108 -9.59 35.42 -21.81
CA GLN A 108 -8.93 36.74 -21.71
C GLN A 108 -9.14 37.62 -20.46
N SER A 109 -8.00 38.14 -19.97
CA SER A 109 -7.87 39.24 -18.99
C SER A 109 -8.71 40.46 -19.36
N PRO A 110 -9.31 41.14 -18.38
CA PRO A 110 -8.74 42.44 -18.02
C PRO A 110 -8.78 42.79 -16.51
N ALA A 111 -7.79 43.59 -16.11
CA ALA A 111 -7.76 44.60 -15.04
C ALA A 111 -8.23 44.28 -13.60
N GLU A 112 -7.52 44.94 -12.68
CA GLU A 112 -7.70 44.95 -11.23
C GLU A 112 -9.12 45.34 -10.77
N ASN A 113 -9.63 44.65 -9.74
CA ASN A 113 -9.80 45.35 -8.46
C ASN A 113 -9.86 44.41 -7.24
N SER A 114 -9.78 45.04 -6.07
CA SER A 114 -9.43 44.45 -4.78
C SER A 114 -10.61 43.84 -3.98
N SER A 115 -10.23 43.13 -2.91
CA SER A 115 -11.05 42.74 -1.74
C SER A 115 -11.97 41.49 -1.83
N GLN A 116 -11.48 40.37 -1.29
CA GLN A 116 -12.12 39.53 -0.24
C GLN A 116 -11.28 38.26 0.04
N GLY A 117 -11.14 37.86 1.32
CA GLY A 117 -10.39 36.63 1.66
C GLY A 117 -9.81 36.48 3.08
N LYS A 118 -10.21 37.29 4.06
CA LYS A 118 -9.53 37.40 5.38
C LYS A 118 -9.73 36.21 6.36
N ALA A 119 -10.39 35.13 5.95
CA ALA A 119 -10.77 34.01 6.85
C ALA A 119 -9.80 32.81 6.85
N GLY A 120 -9.05 32.57 5.77
CA GLY A 120 -8.16 31.40 5.67
C GLY A 120 -6.85 31.53 6.47
N ASN A 121 -6.34 32.75 6.65
CA ASN A 121 -5.03 32.99 7.26
C ASN A 121 -5.03 32.88 8.79
N LYS A 122 -6.16 33.14 9.46
CA LYS A 122 -6.22 33.22 10.94
C LYS A 122 -5.94 31.88 11.62
N LYS A 123 -6.51 30.79 11.10
CA LYS A 123 -6.25 29.44 11.61
C LYS A 123 -4.79 28.99 11.44
N LEU A 124 -4.11 29.45 10.40
CA LEU A 124 -2.69 29.13 10.17
C LEU A 124 -1.75 29.91 11.10
N SER A 125 -2.06 31.16 11.45
CA SER A 125 -1.29 31.89 12.48
C SER A 125 -1.52 31.28 13.87
N GLU A 126 -2.78 31.03 14.25
CA GLU A 126 -3.15 30.41 15.52
C GLU A 126 -2.46 29.04 15.72
N PHE A 127 -2.42 28.19 14.69
CA PHE A 127 -1.70 26.91 14.73
C PHE A 127 -0.18 27.06 14.88
N ARG A 128 0.44 28.01 14.17
CA ARG A 128 1.89 28.26 14.24
C ARG A 128 2.33 28.79 15.61
N GLU A 129 1.50 29.59 16.25
CA GLU A 129 1.74 30.11 17.61
C GLU A 129 1.60 28.98 18.65
N ALA A 130 0.54 28.17 18.56
CA ALA A 130 0.36 27.01 19.43
C ALA A 130 1.53 26.01 19.32
N PHE A 131 1.97 25.69 18.09
CA PHE A 131 3.08 24.76 17.86
C PHE A 131 4.40 25.28 18.45
N LYS A 132 4.73 26.56 18.24
CA LYS A 132 5.92 27.19 18.84
C LYS A 132 5.91 27.13 20.36
N LYS A 133 4.72 27.26 20.98
CA LYS A 133 4.59 27.22 22.45
C LYS A 133 4.88 25.85 23.03
N VAL A 134 4.38 24.78 22.40
CA VAL A 134 4.64 23.39 22.85
C VAL A 134 6.14 23.05 22.74
N VAL A 135 6.76 23.33 21.59
CA VAL A 135 8.19 23.07 21.38
C VAL A 135 9.09 23.84 22.36
N ALA A 136 8.68 25.05 22.77
CA ALA A 136 9.41 25.82 23.78
C ALA A 136 9.25 25.27 25.21
N GLN A 137 8.16 24.57 25.53
CA GLN A 137 7.92 23.98 26.84
C GLN A 137 8.75 22.72 27.08
N GLU A 138 9.03 21.94 26.04
CA GLU A 138 9.85 20.71 26.13
C GLU A 138 11.34 20.99 26.38
N GLN A 139 11.81 22.23 26.16
CA GLN A 139 13.22 22.61 26.29
C GLN A 139 13.63 23.14 27.68
N GLN A 140 12.71 23.22 28.65
CA GLN A 140 12.99 23.81 29.98
C GLN A 140 12.73 22.89 31.18
N THR A 141 12.26 21.66 30.98
CA THR A 141 12.09 20.67 32.06
C THR A 141 13.28 19.71 32.15
N GLY A 142 14.37 20.20 32.72
CA GLY A 142 15.50 19.36 33.16
C GLY A 142 15.37 18.96 34.63
N THR A 143 15.66 17.69 34.91
CA THR A 143 16.16 17.12 36.18
C THR A 143 15.40 17.33 37.51
N ASP A 144 14.95 16.22 38.10
CA ASP A 144 15.13 15.91 39.53
C ASP A 144 15.12 14.37 39.76
N GLN A 145 15.54 13.90 40.94
CA GLN A 145 15.91 12.50 41.27
C GLN A 145 15.14 11.99 42.53
N GLU A 146 15.22 10.74 43.03
CA GLU A 146 16.11 9.57 42.82
C GLU A 146 15.41 8.26 43.31
N LYS A 147 16.07 7.09 43.20
CA LYS A 147 15.93 5.84 44.04
C LYS A 147 14.65 4.97 43.87
N THR A 148 14.70 3.63 43.88
CA THR A 148 15.80 2.68 44.22
C THR A 148 15.69 1.34 43.49
N SER A 149 16.80 0.79 42.95
CA SER A 149 17.19 -0.64 43.09
C SER A 149 18.52 -0.97 42.38
N SER A 150 19.55 -1.31 43.18
CA SER A 150 20.78 -2.09 42.88
C SER A 150 21.66 -1.75 41.64
N PRO A 151 23.00 -1.60 41.82
CA PRO A 151 23.90 -1.18 40.74
C PRO A 151 24.51 -2.38 39.98
N GLN A 152 23.92 -2.74 38.84
CA GLN A 152 24.71 -3.26 37.73
C GLN A 152 24.80 -2.15 36.70
N ARG A 153 26.01 -1.63 36.47
CA ARG A 153 26.25 -0.56 35.50
C ARG A 153 26.17 -1.16 34.09
N SER A 154 24.95 -1.47 33.64
CA SER A 154 24.66 -1.57 32.22
C SER A 154 25.02 -0.23 31.61
N THR A 155 26.22 -0.17 31.02
CA THR A 155 26.47 0.78 29.94
C THR A 155 25.29 0.69 28.99
N ILE A 156 24.74 1.84 28.58
CA ILE A 156 23.61 1.87 27.65
C ILE A 156 24.12 1.34 26.31
N SER A 157 24.05 0.00 26.17
CA SER A 157 24.39 -0.72 24.97
C SER A 157 23.30 -0.42 23.97
N ILE A 158 23.62 0.44 23.00
CA ILE A 158 22.71 0.76 21.92
C ILE A 158 22.36 -0.56 21.20
N ASN A 159 21.10 -0.96 21.35
CA ASN A 159 20.55 -2.07 20.59
C ASN A 159 20.70 -1.73 19.10
N GLY A 160 21.15 -2.71 18.30
CA GLY A 160 21.59 -2.45 16.93
C GLY A 160 20.55 -1.73 16.09
N MET A 161 20.98 -0.71 15.35
CA MET A 161 20.10 0.24 14.67
C MET A 161 19.97 -0.10 13.18
N VAL A 162 18.80 0.18 12.61
CA VAL A 162 18.56 0.15 11.16
C VAL A 162 18.32 1.57 10.68
N LEU A 163 19.16 2.05 9.76
CA LEU A 163 19.13 3.38 9.17
C LEU A 163 18.55 3.34 7.75
N ASP A 164 17.55 4.19 7.50
CA ASP A 164 16.93 4.38 6.19
C ASP A 164 17.63 5.53 5.44
N GLU A 165 18.31 5.21 4.33
CA GLU A 165 18.84 6.17 3.36
C GLU A 165 18.15 6.01 1.99
N THR A 166 16.93 5.44 1.96
CA THR A 166 16.15 5.30 0.73
C THR A 166 15.43 6.59 0.35
N ARG A 167 15.18 6.77 -0.96
CA ARG A 167 14.68 8.05 -1.51
C ARG A 167 13.57 7.89 -2.56
N SER A 168 13.44 6.73 -3.18
CA SER A 168 12.36 6.43 -4.11
C SER A 168 11.29 5.57 -3.46
N LYS A 169 10.12 5.51 -4.10
CA LYS A 169 9.06 4.59 -3.70
C LYS A 169 9.52 3.12 -3.66
N MET A 170 10.38 2.69 -4.58
CA MET A 170 10.86 1.29 -4.59
C MET A 170 11.82 1.02 -3.42
N GLY A 171 12.65 1.99 -3.05
CA GLY A 171 13.51 1.91 -1.88
C GLY A 171 12.71 1.87 -0.58
N ILE A 172 11.74 2.78 -0.42
CA ILE A 172 10.82 2.81 0.74
C ILE A 172 10.02 1.51 0.85
N ASP A 173 9.46 1.01 -0.27
CA ASP A 173 8.73 -0.26 -0.28
C ASP A 173 9.65 -1.43 0.13
N PHE A 174 10.92 -1.45 -0.32
CA PHE A 174 11.94 -2.43 0.11
C PHE A 174 12.30 -2.30 1.59
N TYR A 175 12.54 -1.08 2.09
CA TYR A 175 12.87 -0.82 3.50
C TYR A 175 11.76 -1.33 4.43
N ASN A 176 10.50 -1.02 4.11
CA ASN A 176 9.35 -1.50 4.87
C ASN A 176 9.22 -3.03 4.87
N LEU A 177 9.53 -3.68 3.75
CA LEU A 177 9.56 -5.14 3.63
C LEU A 177 10.71 -5.77 4.39
N PHE A 178 11.90 -5.16 4.35
CA PHE A 178 13.06 -5.59 5.13
C PHE A 178 12.76 -5.49 6.62
N TYR A 179 12.34 -4.31 7.10
CA TYR A 179 12.07 -4.04 8.50
C TYR A 179 10.96 -4.94 9.07
N ARG A 180 9.91 -5.22 8.29
CA ARG A 180 8.85 -6.19 8.66
C ARG A 180 9.37 -7.60 8.91
N HIS A 181 10.44 -8.01 8.23
CA HIS A 181 11.02 -9.35 8.32
C HIS A 181 12.32 -9.38 9.14
N TRP A 182 12.77 -8.23 9.66
CA TRP A 182 14.03 -8.11 10.36
C TRP A 182 13.86 -8.40 11.85
N GLU A 183 14.52 -9.46 12.31
CA GLU A 183 14.68 -9.79 13.73
C GLU A 183 16.17 -9.95 14.03
N PRO A 184 16.73 -9.22 15.01
CA PRO A 184 18.15 -9.29 15.32
C PRO A 184 18.49 -10.61 16.03
N PRO A 185 19.60 -11.29 15.67
CA PRO A 185 20.02 -12.50 16.36
C PRO A 185 20.35 -12.23 17.84
N SER A 186 19.93 -13.13 18.72
CA SER A 186 20.18 -13.02 20.16
C SER A 186 21.69 -12.94 20.47
N GLY A 187 22.09 -11.88 21.17
CA GLY A 187 23.49 -11.62 21.49
C GLY A 187 24.29 -10.92 20.38
N ALA A 188 23.65 -10.41 19.31
CA ALA A 188 24.23 -9.35 18.49
C ALA A 188 23.87 -7.99 19.08
N SER A 189 24.89 -7.24 19.53
CA SER A 189 24.77 -5.87 20.03
C SER A 189 25.60 -4.91 19.17
N ASN A 190 25.31 -3.60 19.26
CA ASN A 190 26.12 -2.52 18.70
C ASN A 190 26.38 -2.57 17.16
N PHE A 191 25.53 -3.23 16.37
CA PHE A 191 25.62 -3.20 14.90
C PHE A 191 24.78 -2.05 14.30
N MET A 192 25.20 -1.53 13.14
CA MET A 192 24.45 -0.54 12.36
C MET A 192 24.15 -1.09 10.96
N ILE A 193 22.88 -1.26 10.60
CA ILE A 193 22.45 -1.66 9.27
C ILE A 193 22.01 -0.42 8.50
N THR A 194 22.76 -0.02 7.47
CA THR A 194 22.40 1.12 6.61
C THR A 194 21.86 0.63 5.28
N ILE A 195 20.61 0.94 4.99
CA ILE A 195 19.93 0.59 3.73
C ILE A 195 19.91 1.82 2.83
N SER A 196 20.83 1.86 1.86
CA SER A 196 21.02 3.01 0.97
C SER A 196 20.59 2.75 -0.46
N GLU A 197 20.06 3.80 -1.09
CA GLU A 197 19.53 3.74 -2.45
C GLU A 197 20.28 4.64 -3.41
N GLN A 198 20.77 4.05 -4.50
CA GLN A 198 21.31 4.77 -5.65
C GLN A 198 20.30 4.74 -6.81
N PRO A 199 19.55 5.83 -7.06
CA PRO A 199 18.67 5.91 -8.22
C PRO A 199 19.49 6.01 -9.50
N THR A 200 19.31 5.07 -10.43
CA THR A 200 19.99 5.07 -11.72
C THR A 200 19.02 5.42 -12.85
N PRO A 201 19.20 6.55 -13.56
CA PRO A 201 18.37 6.89 -14.71
C PRO A 201 18.25 5.73 -15.71
N SER A 202 17.05 5.55 -16.25
CA SER A 202 16.69 4.53 -17.25
C SER A 202 16.82 3.05 -16.81
N ARG A 203 17.34 2.72 -15.63
CA ARG A 203 17.52 1.32 -15.18
C ARG A 203 16.94 1.00 -13.80
N GLY A 204 16.16 1.90 -13.20
CA GLY A 204 15.57 1.70 -11.88
C GLY A 204 16.56 2.04 -10.76
N THR A 205 16.44 1.40 -9.60
CA THR A 205 17.19 1.79 -8.40
C THR A 205 18.06 0.65 -7.90
N MET A 206 19.26 0.96 -7.43
CA MET A 206 20.19 0.00 -6.83
C MET A 206 20.11 0.17 -5.32
N ILE A 207 19.63 -0.86 -4.62
CA ILE A 207 19.72 -0.92 -3.16
C ILE A 207 21.04 -1.55 -2.76
N THR A 208 21.68 -0.96 -1.77
CA THR A 208 22.87 -1.47 -1.11
C THR A 208 22.61 -1.51 0.39
N ILE A 209 23.00 -2.60 1.05
CA ILE A 209 22.95 -2.71 2.50
C ILE A 209 24.36 -2.86 3.02
N HIS A 210 24.69 -2.02 3.99
CA HIS A 210 25.92 -2.07 4.75
C HIS A 210 25.62 -2.55 6.17
N ILE A 211 26.53 -3.33 6.74
CA ILE A 211 26.60 -3.60 8.18
C ILE A 211 27.90 -2.96 8.66
N ASP A 212 27.76 -1.94 9.49
CA ASP A 212 28.82 -1.04 9.94
C ASP A 212 29.53 -0.37 8.74
N ASN A 213 30.65 -0.95 8.27
CA ASN A 213 31.39 -0.50 7.09
C ASN A 213 31.46 -1.55 5.96
N GLU A 214 30.90 -2.75 6.15
CA GLU A 214 30.93 -3.85 5.18
C GLU A 214 29.68 -3.86 4.30
N LYS A 215 29.85 -3.85 2.97
CA LYS A 215 28.74 -4.01 2.02
C LYS A 215 28.32 -5.47 1.91
N VAL A 216 27.22 -5.84 2.57
CA VAL A 216 26.74 -7.24 2.65
C VAL A 216 25.77 -7.63 1.53
N PHE A 217 25.02 -6.66 0.99
CA PHE A 217 24.03 -6.90 -0.06
C PHE A 217 24.02 -5.74 -1.04
N GLN A 218 23.87 -6.07 -2.33
CA GLN A 218 23.64 -5.08 -3.37
C GLN A 218 22.78 -5.71 -4.46
N ASN A 219 21.64 -5.09 -4.79
CA ASN A 219 20.83 -5.52 -5.92
C ASN A 219 19.99 -4.39 -6.55
N ARG A 220 19.70 -4.53 -7.83
CA ARG A 220 18.81 -3.66 -8.59
C ARG A 220 17.36 -4.05 -8.31
N LEU A 221 16.58 -3.11 -7.77
CA LEU A 221 15.15 -3.31 -7.59
C LEU A 221 14.38 -3.17 -8.90
N GLN A 222 13.24 -3.85 -8.94
CA GLN A 222 12.25 -3.76 -10.01
C GLN A 222 10.93 -3.25 -9.43
N PRO A 223 10.08 -2.54 -10.19
CA PRO A 223 8.77 -2.06 -9.70
C PRO A 223 7.78 -3.16 -9.28
N LYS A 224 8.07 -4.44 -9.56
CA LYS A 224 7.20 -5.57 -9.25
C LYS A 224 7.34 -5.97 -7.77
N TYR A 225 6.27 -5.76 -6.99
CA TYR A 225 6.22 -6.02 -5.55
C TYR A 225 6.78 -7.40 -5.14
N ALA A 226 6.36 -8.49 -5.81
CA ALA A 226 6.82 -9.84 -5.51
C ALA A 226 8.35 -10.04 -5.69
N TYR A 227 8.98 -9.28 -6.59
CA TYR A 227 10.43 -9.26 -6.73
C TYR A 227 11.08 -8.52 -5.55
N THR A 228 10.56 -7.34 -5.20
CA THR A 228 11.05 -6.54 -4.06
C THR A 228 10.93 -7.29 -2.73
N GLU A 229 9.81 -7.98 -2.47
CA GLU A 229 9.64 -8.83 -1.29
C GLU A 229 10.63 -9.99 -1.26
N LYS A 230 10.80 -10.71 -2.38
CA LYS A 230 11.81 -11.78 -2.49
C LYS A 230 13.21 -11.25 -2.16
N MET A 231 13.57 -10.06 -2.65
CA MET A 231 14.87 -9.45 -2.40
C MET A 231 15.02 -8.96 -0.96
N ALA A 232 13.98 -8.40 -0.35
CA ALA A 232 14.00 -7.99 1.06
C ALA A 232 14.18 -9.20 2.00
N ARG A 233 13.45 -10.30 1.76
CA ARG A 233 13.61 -11.55 2.51
C ARG A 233 15.00 -12.17 2.33
N GLN A 234 15.55 -12.14 1.11
CA GLN A 234 16.93 -12.58 0.85
C GLN A 234 17.96 -11.70 1.59
N ALA A 235 17.77 -10.38 1.59
CA ALA A 235 18.62 -9.43 2.29
C ALA A 235 18.64 -9.65 3.81
N VAL A 236 17.48 -9.89 4.44
CA VAL A 236 17.39 -10.25 5.87
C VAL A 236 18.22 -11.49 6.18
N VAL A 237 18.09 -12.57 5.38
CA VAL A 237 18.85 -13.82 5.58
C VAL A 237 20.35 -13.60 5.46
N ILE A 238 20.79 -12.73 4.54
CA ILE A 238 22.20 -12.38 4.39
C ILE A 238 22.69 -11.58 5.61
N CYS A 239 21.96 -10.53 6.03
CA CYS A 239 22.34 -9.70 7.16
C CYS A 239 22.43 -10.51 8.46
N TYR A 240 21.44 -11.36 8.73
CA TYR A 240 21.42 -12.26 9.89
C TYR A 240 22.65 -13.19 9.92
N ARG A 241 23.01 -13.77 8.76
CA ARG A 241 24.21 -14.62 8.63
C ARG A 241 25.52 -13.86 8.80
N THR A 242 25.61 -12.62 8.33
CA THR A 242 26.82 -11.80 8.51
C THR A 242 27.00 -11.41 9.99
N LEU A 243 25.95 -10.99 10.70
CA LEU A 243 26.03 -10.69 12.13
C LEU A 243 26.49 -11.90 12.96
N LEU A 244 25.97 -13.10 12.67
CA LEU A 244 26.44 -14.32 13.33
C LEU A 244 27.92 -14.61 13.08
N ARG A 245 28.41 -14.36 11.86
CA ARG A 245 29.85 -14.50 11.53
C ARG A 245 30.70 -13.49 12.29
N GLN A 246 30.33 -12.22 12.28
CA GLN A 246 31.06 -11.13 12.95
C GLN A 246 31.19 -11.39 14.46
N ARG A 247 30.12 -11.88 15.12
CA ARG A 247 30.13 -12.32 16.52
C ARG A 247 31.16 -13.42 16.81
N SER A 248 31.30 -14.41 15.91
CA SER A 248 32.29 -15.48 16.10
C SER A 248 33.72 -14.95 16.05
N SER A 249 33.99 -13.95 15.21
CA SER A 249 35.29 -13.29 15.10
C SER A 249 35.60 -12.41 16.32
N SER A 250 34.65 -11.61 16.80
CA SER A 250 34.90 -10.73 17.97
C SER A 250 35.18 -11.53 19.24
N ASN A 251 34.47 -12.64 19.47
CA ASN A 251 34.71 -13.52 20.61
C ASN A 251 36.12 -14.13 20.63
N SER A 252 36.75 -14.39 19.47
CA SER A 252 38.11 -14.96 19.43
C SER A 252 39.20 -13.94 19.70
N LEU A 253 38.96 -12.63 19.46
CA LEU A 253 39.92 -11.57 19.77
C LEU A 253 39.93 -11.19 21.26
N SER A 254 38.84 -11.46 21.99
CA SER A 254 38.73 -11.17 23.43
C SER A 254 39.33 -12.26 24.33
N GLY A 255 39.93 -13.31 23.76
CA GLY A 255 40.44 -14.49 24.47
C GLY A 255 41.96 -14.53 24.67
N TYR A 256 42.66 -13.43 24.41
CA TYR A 256 44.10 -13.22 24.60
C TYR A 256 44.35 -12.04 25.53
#